data_AF-A0A915B9Z2-F1
#
_entry.id   AF-A0A915B9Z2-F1
#
_cell.length_a   1.000
_cell.length_b   1.000
_cell.length_c   1.000
_cell.angle_alpha   90.00
_cell.angle_beta   90.00
_cell.angle_gamma   90.00
#
_symmetry.space_group_name_H-M   'P 1'
#
loop_
_entity.id
_entity.type
_entity.pdbx_description
1 polymer ?
#
loop_
_entity_poly.entity_id
_entity_poly.type
_entity_poly.pdbx_seq_one_letter_code
_entity_poly.pdbx_strand_id
1 'polypeptide(L)'
;SYITPWATVIAMFSFYLLALFWFCKHGKSVCLPAPDSIYPYKKRLKFLKRELAHLLVDDMFIELTDSKLGQGAVGFVFKGYVFPRTQTRFKQKVFAAVKMSYPMPQKSMGLLEEAYRMSKLDHPHIVKLIAVSKLSFQAFRPMIAMEWLPGGSLAEYFREQIQARQ
;
A
#
# COMPACT_ATOMS: atom_id res chain seq x y z
N SER A 1 41.21 19.73 40.16
CA SER A 1 41.01 20.18 38.76
C SER A 1 39.62 20.71 38.59
N TYR A 2 39.48 22.02 38.43
CA TYR A 2 38.18 22.68 38.26
C TYR A 2 37.78 22.54 36.79
N ILE A 3 36.73 21.77 36.51
CA ILE A 3 36.11 21.76 35.18
C ILE A 3 35.60 23.18 34.94
N THR A 4 36.08 23.84 33.88
CA THR A 4 35.64 25.18 33.54
C THR A 4 34.15 25.16 33.20
N PRO A 5 33.35 26.15 33.64
CA PRO A 5 31.89 26.17 33.42
C PRO A 5 31.50 26.05 31.94
N TRP A 6 32.38 26.46 31.04
CA TRP A 6 32.18 26.36 29.59
C TRP A 6 32.24 24.92 29.07
N ALA A 7 33.05 24.06 29.69
CA ALA A 7 33.18 22.66 29.27
C ALA A 7 31.90 21.85 29.54
N THR A 8 31.19 22.14 30.64
CA THR A 8 29.91 21.48 30.94
C THR A 8 28.80 21.95 30.00
N VAL A 9 28.77 23.24 29.65
CA VAL A 9 27.79 23.79 28.70
C VAL A 9 27.98 23.17 27.30
N ILE A 10 29.22 23.09 26.81
CA ILE A 10 29.54 22.49 25.51
C ILE A 10 29.17 21.00 25.51
N ALA A 11 29.47 20.27 26.58
CA ALA A 11 29.11 18.86 26.71
C ALA A 11 27.59 18.65 26.67
N MET A 12 26.83 19.42 27.44
CA MET A 12 25.37 19.34 27.47
C MET A 12 24.74 19.69 26.13
N PHE A 13 25.23 20.72 25.45
CA PHE A 13 24.75 21.09 24.11
C PHE A 13 25.04 20.01 23.07
N SER A 14 26.21 19.39 23.14
CA SER A 14 26.60 18.27 22.27
C SER A 14 25.72 17.05 22.50
N PHE A 15 25.41 16.70 23.76
CA PHE A 15 24.46 15.64 24.08
C PHE A 15 23.05 15.94 23.57
N TYR A 16 22.60 17.19 23.69
CA TYR A 16 21.30 17.63 23.16
C TYR A 16 21.22 17.50 21.64
N LEU A 17 22.25 17.93 20.92
CA LEU A 17 22.31 17.80 19.46
C LEU A 17 22.37 16.34 19.02
N LEU A 18 23.10 15.48 19.74
CA LEU A 18 23.14 14.04 19.48
C LEU A 18 21.77 13.39 19.73
N ALA A 19 21.08 13.75 20.82
CA ALA A 19 19.74 13.28 21.12
C ALA A 19 18.72 13.75 20.06
N LEU A 20 18.80 15.01 19.63
CA LEU A 20 17.96 15.58 18.58
C LEU A 20 18.21 14.87 17.24
N PHE A 21 19.48 14.66 16.86
CA PHE A 21 19.83 13.96 15.63
C PHE A 21 19.38 12.50 15.66
N TRP A 22 19.52 11.83 16.80
CA TRP A 22 19.02 10.48 17.01
C TRP A 22 17.48 10.41 16.90
N PHE A 23 16.77 11.35 17.53
CA PHE A 23 15.32 11.44 17.48
C PHE A 23 14.82 11.80 16.07
N CYS A 24 15.47 12.73 15.35
CA CYS A 24 15.13 13.05 13.97
C CYS A 24 15.42 11.88 13.00
N LYS A 25 16.47 11.09 13.27
CA LYS A 25 16.83 9.92 12.46
C LYS A 25 15.88 8.74 12.69
N HIS A 26 15.42 8.52 13.92
CA HIS A 26 14.50 7.42 14.27
C HIS A 26 13.01 7.80 14.26
N GLY A 27 12.68 9.09 14.39
CA GLY A 27 11.30 9.59 14.49
C GLY A 27 10.47 9.37 13.22
N LYS A 28 11.13 9.21 12.06
CA LYS A 28 10.46 8.88 10.79
C LYS A 28 9.80 7.49 10.79
N SER A 29 10.03 6.65 11.80
CA SER A 29 9.41 5.33 11.93
C SER A 29 8.32 5.25 13.01
N VAL A 30 8.03 6.34 13.73
CA VAL A 30 7.17 6.31 14.94
C VAL A 30 5.71 6.71 14.66
N CYS A 31 5.39 7.24 13.49
CA CYS A 31 4.07 7.83 13.24
C CYS A 31 2.97 6.86 12.76
N LEU A 32 3.20 5.54 12.81
CA LEU A 32 2.17 4.57 12.46
C LEU A 32 2.05 3.57 13.62
N PRO A 33 0.90 3.52 14.33
CA PRO A 33 0.67 2.44 15.28
C PRO A 33 0.69 1.14 14.48
N ALA A 34 1.78 0.39 14.59
CA ALA A 34 1.84 -0.97 14.08
C ALA A 34 0.84 -1.77 14.91
N PRO A 35 -0.20 -2.39 14.32
CA PRO A 35 -1.17 -3.14 15.10
C PRO A 35 -0.47 -4.25 15.88
N ASP A 36 -0.72 -4.31 17.19
CA ASP A 36 -0.04 -5.20 18.16
C ASP A 36 -0.17 -6.71 17.83
N SER A 37 -0.99 -7.07 16.84
CA SER A 37 -1.26 -8.44 16.38
C SER A 37 -0.52 -8.86 15.10
N ILE A 38 0.52 -8.15 14.65
CA ILE A 38 1.34 -8.56 13.46
C ILE A 38 2.21 -9.81 13.75
N TYR A 39 2.41 -10.18 15.02
CA TYR A 39 3.38 -11.19 15.44
C TYR A 39 3.30 -12.57 14.71
N PRO A 40 2.12 -13.19 14.46
CA PRO A 40 2.07 -14.46 13.73
C PRO A 40 2.43 -14.34 12.24
N TYR A 41 2.48 -13.12 11.70
CA TYR A 41 2.54 -12.88 10.26
C TYR A 41 3.90 -12.39 9.76
N LYS A 42 4.85 -12.04 10.65
CA LYS A 42 6.14 -11.42 10.29
C LYS A 42 6.92 -12.19 9.23
N LYS A 43 7.07 -13.51 9.38
CA LYS A 43 7.81 -14.37 8.43
C LYS A 43 7.17 -14.35 7.05
N ARG A 44 5.83 -14.49 7.01
CA ARG A 44 5.04 -14.52 5.77
C ARG A 44 5.05 -13.15 5.08
N LEU A 45 4.95 -12.07 5.86
CA LEU A 45 5.01 -10.71 5.36
C LEU A 45 6.38 -10.39 4.73
N LYS A 46 7.49 -10.82 5.34
CA LYS A 46 8.84 -10.67 4.78
C LYS A 46 8.99 -11.42 3.45
N PHE A 47 8.44 -12.63 3.37
CA PHE A 47 8.40 -13.41 2.13
C PHE A 47 7.59 -12.68 1.04
N LEU A 48 6.35 -12.29 1.33
CA LEU A 48 5.47 -11.60 0.38
C LEU A 48 6.09 -10.27 -0.09
N LYS A 49 6.73 -9.52 0.80
CA LYS A 49 7.42 -8.28 0.46
C LYS A 49 8.52 -8.50 -0.57
N ARG A 50 9.28 -9.60 -0.44
CA ARG A 50 10.35 -9.96 -1.37
C ARG A 50 9.79 -10.33 -2.74
N GLU A 51 8.76 -11.18 -2.76
CA GLU A 51 8.15 -11.64 -4.02
C GLU A 51 7.46 -10.50 -4.78
N LEU A 52 6.76 -9.61 -4.07
CA LEU A 52 6.03 -8.50 -4.65
C LEU A 52 6.91 -7.25 -4.86
N ALA A 53 8.22 -7.31 -4.56
CA ALA A 53 9.12 -6.16 -4.59
C ALA A 53 9.10 -5.40 -5.93
N HIS A 54 9.01 -6.13 -7.04
CA HIS A 54 8.95 -5.56 -8.38
C HIS A 54 7.69 -4.71 -8.64
N LEU A 55 6.59 -4.95 -7.89
CA LEU A 55 5.31 -4.23 -8.00
C LEU A 55 5.10 -3.17 -6.91
N LEU A 56 6.01 -3.03 -5.94
CA LEU A 56 5.90 -2.04 -4.86
C LEU A 56 6.01 -0.59 -5.33
N VAL A 57 4.94 0.18 -5.16
CA VAL A 57 4.92 1.63 -5.41
C VAL A 57 4.69 2.39 -4.10
N ASP A 58 5.20 3.62 -4.00
CA ASP A 58 4.75 4.51 -2.93
C ASP A 58 3.26 4.78 -3.07
N ASP A 59 2.57 4.95 -1.95
CA ASP A 59 1.13 5.20 -1.89
C ASP A 59 0.71 6.44 -2.68
N MET A 60 1.58 7.45 -2.79
CA MET A 60 1.37 8.62 -3.65
C MET A 60 1.17 8.28 -5.14
N PHE A 61 1.63 7.12 -5.60
CA PHE A 61 1.41 6.67 -6.98
C PHE A 61 0.10 5.92 -7.18
N ILE A 62 -0.71 5.72 -6.13
CA ILE A 62 -2.04 5.11 -6.21
C ILE A 62 -3.06 6.14 -5.70
N GLU A 63 -3.85 6.68 -6.62
CA GLU A 63 -4.90 7.65 -6.32
C GLU A 63 -6.26 6.94 -6.33
N LEU A 64 -7.05 7.19 -5.29
CA LEU A 64 -8.41 6.66 -5.15
C LEU A 64 -9.41 7.72 -5.57
N THR A 65 -10.46 7.32 -6.29
CA THR A 65 -11.66 8.13 -6.50
C THR A 65 -12.70 7.77 -5.45
N ASP A 66 -13.63 8.67 -5.16
CA ASP A 66 -14.76 8.43 -4.24
C ASP A 66 -15.78 7.37 -4.76
N SER A 67 -15.59 6.86 -5.97
CA SER A 67 -16.44 5.84 -6.58
C SER A 67 -16.09 4.44 -6.08
N LYS A 68 -16.88 3.92 -5.13
CA LYS A 68 -16.83 2.52 -4.70
C LYS A 68 -17.45 1.63 -5.79
N LEU A 69 -16.68 0.70 -6.32
CA LEU A 69 -17.11 -0.27 -7.32
C LEU A 69 -17.75 -1.49 -6.69
N GLY A 70 -17.24 -1.92 -5.53
CA GLY A 70 -17.71 -3.14 -4.90
C GLY A 70 -17.17 -3.34 -3.50
N GLN A 71 -17.79 -4.28 -2.80
CA GLN A 71 -17.43 -4.67 -1.44
C GLN A 71 -17.54 -6.18 -1.33
N GLY A 72 -16.51 -6.80 -0.76
CA GLY A 72 -16.44 -8.25 -0.57
C GLY A 72 -15.97 -8.62 0.83
N ALA A 73 -15.71 -9.92 1.02
CA ALA A 73 -15.29 -10.47 2.31
C ALA A 73 -13.89 -10.02 2.78
N VAL A 74 -13.05 -9.53 1.87
CA VAL A 74 -11.67 -9.08 2.14
C VAL A 74 -11.61 -7.57 2.36
N GLY A 75 -12.50 -6.82 1.72
CA GLY A 75 -12.52 -5.35 1.80
C GLY A 75 -13.31 -4.73 0.66
N PHE A 76 -12.80 -3.61 0.16
CA PHE A 76 -13.49 -2.74 -0.78
C PHE A 76 -12.69 -2.61 -2.08
N VAL A 77 -13.39 -2.34 -3.18
CA VAL A 77 -12.80 -2.02 -4.46
C VAL A 77 -13.30 -0.65 -4.90
N PHE A 78 -12.37 0.23 -5.26
CA PHE A 78 -12.63 1.59 -5.70
C PHE A 78 -12.07 1.79 -7.10
N LYS A 79 -12.66 2.75 -7.82
CA LYS A 79 -12.05 3.27 -9.04
C LYS A 79 -10.87 4.14 -8.65
N GLY A 80 -9.76 4.02 -9.33
CA GLY A 80 -8.57 4.80 -9.05
C GLY A 80 -7.65 4.94 -10.25
N TYR A 81 -6.47 5.49 -9.96
CA TYR A 81 -5.42 5.71 -10.93
C TYR A 81 -4.09 5.24 -10.39
N VAL A 82 -3.26 4.71 -11.28
CA VAL A 82 -1.86 4.41 -10.99
C VAL A 82 -0.98 5.32 -11.83
N PHE A 83 -0.04 5.98 -11.16
CA PHE A 83 0.99 6.75 -11.80
C PHE A 83 2.18 5.85 -12.11
N PRO A 84 2.74 5.89 -13.34
CA PRO A 84 3.86 5.01 -13.65
C PRO A 84 5.15 5.52 -12.98
N ARG A 85 6.00 4.59 -12.53
CA ARG A 85 7.20 4.91 -11.74
C ARG A 85 8.22 5.84 -12.39
N THR A 86 8.28 5.92 -13.72
CA THR A 86 9.25 6.79 -14.41
C THR A 86 8.65 8.18 -14.60
N GLN A 87 9.25 9.17 -13.93
CA GLN A 87 8.87 10.59 -14.02
C GLN A 87 9.27 11.22 -15.37
N THR A 88 8.69 10.74 -16.47
CA THR A 88 8.80 11.43 -17.77
C THR A 88 7.54 12.25 -18.00
N ARG A 89 7.69 13.48 -18.53
CA ARG A 89 6.63 14.50 -18.76
C ARG A 89 5.36 14.02 -19.48
N PHE A 90 5.35 12.83 -20.08
CA PHE A 90 4.26 12.30 -20.91
C PHE A 90 3.48 11.14 -20.30
N LYS A 91 3.76 10.75 -19.05
CA LYS A 91 3.13 9.56 -18.46
C LYS A 91 1.75 9.85 -17.90
N GLN A 92 0.74 9.56 -18.72
CA GLN A 92 -0.67 9.63 -18.39
C GLN A 92 -1.02 8.72 -17.21
N LYS A 93 -1.97 9.17 -16.38
CA LYS A 93 -2.58 8.36 -15.32
C LYS A 93 -3.23 7.14 -15.97
N VAL A 94 -2.93 5.94 -15.46
CA VAL A 94 -3.57 4.70 -15.92
C VAL A 94 -4.75 4.41 -15.01
N PHE A 95 -5.93 4.20 -15.59
CA PHE A 95 -7.10 3.76 -14.82
C PHE A 95 -6.82 2.40 -14.17
N ALA A 96 -7.21 2.25 -12.91
CA ALA A 96 -7.05 1.03 -12.16
C ALA A 96 -8.26 0.76 -11.26
N ALA A 97 -8.51 -0.51 -10.99
CA ALA A 97 -9.38 -0.93 -9.90
C ALA A 97 -8.50 -1.14 -8.66
N VAL A 98 -8.71 -0.32 -7.62
CA VAL A 98 -7.89 -0.35 -6.41
C VAL A 98 -8.65 -1.09 -5.31
N LYS A 99 -8.07 -2.18 -4.83
CA LYS A 99 -8.63 -3.01 -3.75
C LYS A 99 -7.91 -2.72 -2.45
N MET A 100 -8.67 -2.45 -1.41
CA MET A 100 -8.20 -2.22 -0.04
C MET A 100 -8.81 -3.25 0.90
N SER A 101 -8.03 -3.75 1.86
CA SER A 101 -8.56 -4.66 2.88
C SER A 101 -9.27 -3.90 3.99
N TYR A 102 -10.16 -4.58 4.70
CA TYR A 102 -10.57 -4.11 6.03
C TYR A 102 -9.34 -4.00 6.96
N PRO A 103 -9.38 -3.14 8.00
CA PRO A 103 -8.29 -2.96 8.97
C PRO A 103 -8.22 -4.13 9.96
N MET A 104 -8.17 -5.36 9.45
CA MET A 104 -8.10 -6.61 10.20
C MET A 104 -6.90 -7.42 9.70
N PRO A 105 -5.97 -7.85 10.58
CA PRO A 105 -4.75 -8.54 10.18
C PRO A 105 -4.93 -9.73 9.24
N GLN A 106 -5.96 -10.54 9.50
CA GLN A 106 -6.29 -11.73 8.72
C GLN A 106 -6.71 -11.34 7.29
N LYS A 107 -7.49 -10.27 7.14
CA LYS A 107 -7.95 -9.77 5.84
C LYS A 107 -6.83 -9.07 5.09
N SER A 108 -6.01 -8.28 5.80
CA SER A 108 -4.80 -7.65 5.27
C SER A 108 -3.84 -8.69 4.70
N MET A 109 -3.57 -9.77 5.45
CA MET A 109 -2.73 -10.86 4.97
C MET A 109 -3.37 -11.57 3.77
N GLY A 110 -4.67 -11.86 3.83
CA GLY A 110 -5.39 -12.48 2.71
C GLY A 110 -5.31 -11.68 1.42
N LEU A 111 -5.39 -10.35 1.49
CA LEU A 111 -5.24 -9.48 0.31
C LEU A 111 -3.82 -9.53 -0.28
N LEU A 112 -2.79 -9.57 0.57
CA LEU A 112 -1.40 -9.70 0.12
C LEU A 112 -1.11 -11.08 -0.50
N GLU A 113 -1.71 -12.14 0.03
CA GLU A 113 -1.62 -13.49 -0.55
C GLU A 113 -2.35 -13.60 -1.90
N GLU A 114 -3.50 -12.93 -2.02
CA GLU A 114 -4.20 -12.77 -3.30
C GLU A 114 -3.32 -12.05 -4.31
N ALA A 115 -2.72 -10.91 -3.93
CA ALA A 115 -1.79 -10.18 -4.77
C ALA A 115 -0.60 -11.02 -5.21
N TYR A 116 -0.02 -11.81 -4.29
CA TYR A 116 1.06 -12.73 -4.62
C TYR A 116 0.63 -13.78 -5.65
N ARG A 117 -0.54 -14.41 -5.50
CA ARG A 117 -1.06 -15.35 -6.50
C ARG A 117 -1.28 -14.68 -7.85
N MET A 118 -1.90 -13.50 -7.87
CA MET A 118 -2.10 -12.73 -9.10
C MET A 118 -0.80 -12.34 -9.78
N SER A 119 0.26 -12.01 -9.01
CA SER A 119 1.57 -11.67 -9.57
C SER A 119 2.25 -12.81 -10.34
N LYS A 120 1.79 -14.05 -10.15
CA LYS A 120 2.30 -15.23 -10.86
C LYS A 120 1.47 -15.59 -12.09
N LEU A 121 0.35 -14.89 -12.33
CA LEU A 121 -0.52 -15.10 -13.48
C LEU A 121 -0.23 -14.05 -14.55
N ASP A 122 0.05 -14.50 -15.77
CA ASP A 122 0.16 -13.62 -16.94
C ASP A 122 -0.62 -14.22 -18.11
N HIS A 123 -1.84 -13.75 -18.30
CA HIS A 123 -2.73 -14.21 -19.37
C HIS A 123 -3.69 -13.08 -19.79
N PRO A 124 -4.00 -12.91 -21.10
CA PRO A 124 -4.89 -11.84 -21.58
C PRO A 124 -6.33 -11.89 -21.04
N HIS A 125 -6.79 -13.05 -20.56
CA HIS A 125 -8.14 -13.23 -20.00
C HIS A 125 -8.18 -13.23 -18.46
N ILE A 126 -7.06 -12.89 -17.80
CA ILE A 126 -6.97 -12.80 -16.35
C ILE A 126 -6.56 -11.37 -16.01
N VAL A 127 -7.30 -10.76 -15.08
CA VAL A 127 -7.03 -9.40 -14.60
C VAL A 127 -5.61 -9.32 -14.04
N LYS A 128 -4.82 -8.39 -14.58
CA LYS A 128 -3.43 -8.22 -14.18
C LYS A 128 -3.31 -7.37 -12.91
N LEU A 129 -2.36 -7.76 -12.06
CA LEU A 129 -1.92 -6.92 -10.94
C LEU A 129 -0.92 -5.88 -11.46
N ILE A 130 -1.23 -4.60 -11.28
CA ILE A 130 -0.40 -3.48 -11.76
C ILE A 130 0.58 -3.04 -10.67
N ALA A 131 0.10 -2.86 -9.44
CA ALA A 131 0.91 -2.31 -8.36
C ALA A 131 0.44 -2.75 -6.98
N VAL A 132 1.35 -2.70 -6.02
CA VAL A 132 1.08 -2.94 -4.59
C VAL A 132 1.66 -1.77 -3.80
N SER A 133 0.86 -1.19 -2.89
CA SER A 133 1.33 -0.08 -2.05
C SER A 133 2.42 -0.53 -1.06
N LYS A 134 3.46 0.28 -0.87
CA LYS A 134 4.47 0.06 0.18
C LYS A 134 3.89 0.12 1.59
N LEU A 135 2.81 0.90 1.81
CA LEU A 135 2.11 0.95 3.10
C LEU A 135 1.54 -0.42 3.50
N SER A 136 1.31 -1.32 2.55
CA SER A 136 0.90 -2.70 2.81
C SER A 136 1.87 -3.45 3.73
N PHE A 137 3.16 -3.10 3.68
CA PHE A 137 4.21 -3.75 4.47
C PHE A 137 4.76 -2.88 5.60
N GLN A 138 4.63 -1.55 5.51
CA GLN A 138 5.11 -0.61 6.52
C GLN A 138 4.07 -0.33 7.59
N ALA A 139 2.84 -0.02 7.17
CA ALA A 139 1.71 0.34 8.04
C ALA A 139 0.71 -0.82 8.22
N PHE A 140 0.95 -1.94 7.51
CA PHE A 140 0.01 -3.05 7.40
C PHE A 140 -1.39 -2.62 6.96
N ARG A 141 -1.44 -1.70 5.99
CA ARG A 141 -2.66 -1.24 5.29
C ARG A 141 -2.60 -1.66 3.82
N PRO A 142 -2.94 -2.91 3.49
CA PRO A 142 -2.81 -3.41 2.13
C PRO A 142 -3.71 -2.69 1.13
N MET A 143 -3.08 -2.25 0.06
CA MET A 143 -3.73 -1.65 -1.10
C MET A 143 -3.05 -2.20 -2.35
N ILE A 144 -3.85 -2.75 -3.26
CA ILE A 144 -3.40 -3.30 -4.53
C ILE A 144 -4.17 -2.67 -5.67
N ALA A 145 -3.48 -2.39 -6.77
CA ALA A 145 -4.06 -1.83 -7.97
C ALA A 145 -4.05 -2.87 -9.08
N MET A 146 -5.22 -3.08 -9.66
CA MET A 146 -5.48 -4.05 -10.73
C MET A 146 -5.88 -3.33 -12.00
N GLU A 147 -5.77 -4.03 -13.11
CA GLU A 147 -6.25 -3.57 -14.41
C GLU A 147 -7.72 -3.14 -14.36
N TRP A 148 -8.00 -1.99 -14.97
CA TRP A 148 -9.34 -1.44 -15.07
C TRP A 148 -10.12 -2.12 -16.19
N LEU A 149 -11.27 -2.70 -15.84
CA LEU A 149 -12.23 -3.26 -16.79
C LEU A 149 -13.45 -2.35 -16.90
N PRO A 150 -13.64 -1.60 -18.00
CA PRO A 150 -14.72 -0.62 -18.13
C PRO A 150 -16.11 -1.26 -18.22
N GLY A 151 -16.20 -2.54 -18.60
CA GLY A 151 -17.47 -3.26 -18.77
C GLY A 151 -18.12 -3.77 -17.48
N GLY A 152 -17.52 -3.49 -16.31
CA GLY A 152 -18.07 -3.92 -15.03
C GLY A 152 -18.11 -5.44 -14.85
N SER A 153 -18.99 -5.92 -13.99
CA SER A 153 -19.17 -7.35 -13.76
C SER A 153 -20.11 -7.98 -14.79
N LEU A 154 -19.89 -9.26 -15.08
CA LEU A 154 -20.77 -10.02 -15.99
C LEU A 154 -22.21 -10.10 -15.46
N ALA A 155 -22.40 -10.08 -14.14
CA ALA A 155 -23.73 -10.08 -13.51
C ALA A 155 -24.50 -8.78 -13.80
N GLU A 156 -23.81 -7.63 -13.73
CA GLU A 156 -24.40 -6.33 -14.10
C GLU A 156 -24.77 -6.29 -15.58
N TYR A 157 -23.86 -6.78 -16.44
CA TYR A 157 -24.11 -6.88 -17.87
C TYR A 157 -25.39 -7.67 -18.20
N PHE A 158 -25.57 -8.85 -17.59
CA PHE A 158 -26.78 -9.64 -17.82
C PHE A 158 -28.05 -8.95 -17.33
N ARG A 159 -28.00 -8.27 -16.18
CA ARG A 159 -29.15 -7.53 -15.64
C ARG A 159 -29.59 -6.41 -16.60
N GLU A 160 -28.63 -5.65 -17.13
CA GLU A 160 -28.91 -4.56 -18.08
C GLU A 160 -29.48 -5.09 -19.40
N GLN A 161 -28.93 -6.18 -19.93
CA GLN A 161 -29.41 -6.79 -21.17
C GLN A 161 -30.82 -7.36 -21.05
N ILE A 162 -31.19 -7.91 -19.89
CA ILE A 162 -32.55 -8.40 -19.63
C ILE A 162 -33.52 -7.21 -19.56
N GLN A 163 -33.14 -6.13 -18.87
CA GLN A 163 -33.96 -4.92 -18.75
C GLN A 163 -34.17 -4.22 -20.10
N ALA A 164 -33.16 -4.16 -20.96
CA ALA A 164 -33.26 -3.51 -22.27
C ALA A 164 -34.13 -4.28 -23.30
N ARG A 165 -34.47 -5.54 -23.02
CA ARG A 165 -35.33 -6.38 -23.88
C ARG A 165 -36.80 -6.39 -23.46
N GLN A 166 -37.13 -5.81 -22.32
CA GLN A 166 -38.50 -5.59 -21.85
C GLN A 166 -38.98 -4.21 -22.29
#